data_AF-A0A4R2D528-F1
#
_entry.id   AF-A0A4R2D528-F1
#
_cell.length_a   1.000
_cell.length_b   1.000
_cell.length_c   1.000
_cell.angle_alpha   90.00
_cell.angle_beta   90.00
_cell.angle_gamma   90.00
#
_symmetry.space_group_name_H-M   'P 1'
#
loop_
_entity.id
_entity.type
_entity.pdbx_description
1 polymer ?
#
loop_
_entity_poly.entity_id
_entity_poly.type
_entity_poly.pdbx_seq_one_letter_code
_entity_poly.pdbx_strand_id
1 'polypeptide(L)'
;MADITLKWADDALKKFERQIVQLQTQFPKVLPQEINKTGDKAKTVVIRTLTKQTGLDRRVIVAAVGNPSQARPGKLTYDMKTRGGNIRLKYLKPKETEDGVVAKPFGVTTEYPGAFMKGGAFPNRTPVPEWNGHVMRRINSRGTRITFARSGVIIPQEMTAGATAEAFQKVAAPLLQARVEKVIKKLLG
;
A
#
# COMPACT_ATOMS: atom_id res chain seq x y z
N MET A 1 7.20 13.19 -6.82
CA MET A 1 5.80 12.75 -6.63
C MET A 1 5.59 11.52 -7.49
N ALA A 2 5.06 10.43 -6.96
CA ALA A 2 4.67 9.27 -7.76
C ALA A 2 3.14 9.22 -7.77
N ASP A 3 2.54 9.90 -8.75
CA ASP A 3 1.11 9.76 -9.04
C ASP A 3 0.95 8.51 -9.90
N ILE A 4 0.36 7.48 -9.30
CA ILE A 4 0.18 6.18 -9.96
C ILE A 4 -1.27 6.13 -10.39
N THR A 5 -1.52 6.43 -11.66
CA THR A 5 -2.83 6.30 -12.28
C THR A 5 -2.88 4.99 -13.03
N LEU A 6 -3.53 3.98 -12.45
CA LEU A 6 -3.72 2.69 -13.11
C LEU A 6 -4.86 2.85 -14.13
N LYS A 7 -4.49 3.02 -15.41
CA LYS A 7 -5.43 3.06 -16.55
C LYS A 7 -5.62 1.64 -17.11
N TRP A 8 -6.42 0.83 -16.43
CA TRP A 8 -6.68 -0.57 -16.80
C TRP A 8 -8.09 -0.79 -17.35
N ALA A 9 -8.99 0.18 -17.20
CA ALA A 9 -10.37 0.10 -17.67
C ALA A 9 -10.49 0.22 -19.19
N ASP A 10 -9.55 0.90 -19.86
CA ASP A 10 -9.72 1.30 -21.27
C ASP A 10 -9.67 0.11 -22.24
N ASP A 11 -8.75 -0.86 -22.07
CA ASP A 11 -8.61 -1.96 -23.04
C ASP A 11 -9.71 -3.03 -22.92
N ALA A 12 -10.17 -3.34 -21.69
CA ALA A 12 -11.23 -4.33 -21.47
C ALA A 12 -12.63 -3.84 -21.89
N LEU A 13 -12.83 -2.52 -21.93
CA LEU A 13 -14.14 -1.91 -22.16
C LEU A 13 -14.37 -1.41 -23.59
N LYS A 14 -13.33 -1.36 -24.43
CA LYS A 14 -13.42 -0.96 -25.85
C LYS A 14 -14.54 -1.67 -26.61
N LYS A 15 -14.73 -2.97 -26.37
CA LYS A 15 -15.78 -3.78 -27.03
C LYS A 15 -17.22 -3.38 -26.66
N PHE A 16 -17.41 -2.57 -25.62
CA PHE A 16 -18.73 -2.11 -25.15
C PHE A 16 -18.94 -0.61 -25.31
N GLU A 17 -18.10 0.09 -26.08
CA GLU A 17 -18.10 1.56 -26.14
C GLU A 17 -19.50 2.16 -26.35
N ARG A 18 -20.24 1.69 -27.37
CA ARG A 18 -21.62 2.18 -27.65
C ARG A 18 -22.59 1.91 -26.49
N GLN A 19 -22.53 0.72 -25.91
CA GLN A 19 -23.38 0.32 -24.79
C GLN A 19 -23.01 1.07 -23.51
N ILE A 20 -21.74 1.39 -23.31
CA ILE A 20 -21.25 2.20 -22.17
C ILE A 20 -21.76 3.63 -22.28
N VAL A 21 -21.71 4.23 -23.48
CA VAL A 21 -22.29 5.57 -23.71
C VAL A 21 -23.78 5.56 -23.41
N GLN A 22 -24.52 4.59 -23.96
CA GLN A 22 -25.96 4.45 -23.71
C GLN A 22 -26.26 4.25 -22.22
N LEU A 23 -25.47 3.41 -21.53
CA LEU A 23 -25.59 3.16 -20.10
C LEU A 23 -25.31 4.42 -19.27
N GLN A 24 -24.34 5.24 -19.68
CA GLN A 24 -24.05 6.51 -19.00
C GLN A 24 -25.16 7.54 -19.18
N THR A 25 -25.77 7.61 -20.37
CA THR A 25 -26.87 8.53 -20.64
C THR A 25 -28.14 8.13 -19.89
N GLN A 26 -28.53 6.86 -19.94
CA GLN A 26 -29.78 6.38 -19.34
C GLN A 26 -29.63 6.08 -17.84
N PHE A 27 -28.45 5.63 -17.40
CA PHE A 27 -28.18 5.16 -16.04
C PHE A 27 -26.84 5.71 -15.49
N PRO A 28 -26.70 7.04 -15.35
CA PRO A 28 -25.42 7.70 -15.05
C PRO A 28 -24.75 7.26 -13.74
N LYS A 29 -25.50 6.68 -12.80
CA LYS A 29 -24.99 6.22 -11.50
C LYS A 29 -24.44 4.79 -11.52
N VAL A 30 -24.87 3.95 -12.46
CA VAL A 30 -24.63 2.50 -12.36
C VAL A 30 -23.17 2.14 -12.67
N LEU A 31 -22.60 2.74 -13.71
CA LEU A 31 -21.20 2.50 -14.07
C LEU A 31 -20.22 2.96 -12.97
N PRO A 32 -20.33 4.18 -12.41
CA PRO A 32 -19.55 4.57 -11.23
C PRO A 32 -19.67 3.59 -10.05
N GLN A 33 -20.87 3.06 -9.78
CA GLN A 33 -21.07 2.10 -8.69
C GLN A 33 -20.33 0.78 -8.93
N GLU A 34 -20.35 0.24 -10.14
CA GLU A 34 -19.61 -0.99 -10.46
C GLU A 34 -18.10 -0.78 -10.45
N ILE A 35 -17.62 0.40 -10.88
CA ILE A 35 -16.21 0.79 -10.73
C ILE A 35 -15.83 0.83 -9.25
N ASN A 36 -16.64 1.46 -8.40
CA ASN A 36 -16.38 1.54 -6.96
C ASN A 36 -16.36 0.15 -6.29
N LYS A 37 -17.34 -0.70 -6.60
CA LYS A 37 -17.37 -2.09 -6.09
C LYS A 37 -16.14 -2.89 -6.50
N THR A 38 -15.64 -2.65 -7.72
CA THR A 38 -14.42 -3.30 -8.22
C THR A 38 -13.19 -2.73 -7.54
N GLY A 39 -13.10 -1.41 -7.42
CA GLY A 39 -12.03 -0.69 -6.74
C GLY A 39 -11.88 -1.10 -5.28
N ASP A 40 -12.98 -1.23 -4.53
CA ASP A 40 -12.95 -1.63 -3.12
C ASP A 40 -12.50 -3.09 -2.93
N LYS A 41 -12.87 -3.98 -3.86
CA LYS A 41 -12.34 -5.36 -3.91
C LYS A 41 -10.84 -5.36 -4.24
N ALA A 42 -10.42 -4.58 -5.22
CA ALA A 42 -9.02 -4.45 -5.61
C ALA A 42 -8.18 -3.87 -4.45
N LYS A 43 -8.67 -2.84 -3.75
CA LYS A 43 -8.06 -2.25 -2.55
C LYS A 43 -7.81 -3.32 -1.48
N THR A 44 -8.81 -4.17 -1.24
CA THR A 44 -8.69 -5.24 -0.24
C THR A 44 -7.58 -6.23 -0.59
N VAL A 45 -7.47 -6.61 -1.87
CA VAL A 45 -6.40 -7.48 -2.36
C VAL A 45 -5.05 -6.79 -2.26
N VAL A 46 -4.94 -5.53 -2.71
CA VAL A 46 -3.72 -4.72 -2.63
C VAL A 46 -3.22 -4.62 -1.19
N ILE A 47 -4.07 -4.26 -0.23
CA ILE A 47 -3.69 -4.17 1.19
C ILE A 47 -3.14 -5.52 1.69
N ARG A 48 -3.81 -6.63 1.35
CA ARG A 48 -3.40 -7.96 1.78
C ARG A 48 -2.05 -8.35 1.17
N THR A 49 -1.86 -8.12 -0.12
CA THR A 49 -0.61 -8.46 -0.82
C THR A 49 0.54 -7.58 -0.32
N LEU A 50 0.31 -6.27 -0.19
CA LEU A 50 1.29 -5.31 0.30
C LEU A 50 1.74 -5.61 1.73
N THR A 51 0.82 -6.05 2.60
CA THR A 51 1.16 -6.52 3.96
C THR A 51 2.16 -7.68 3.91
N LYS A 52 1.93 -8.67 3.03
CA LYS A 52 2.84 -9.81 2.85
C LYS A 52 4.17 -9.40 2.23
N GLN A 53 4.13 -8.59 1.18
CA GLN A 53 5.30 -8.13 0.44
C GLN A 53 6.23 -7.28 1.29
N THR A 54 5.70 -6.41 2.16
CA THR A 54 6.51 -5.47 2.95
C THR A 54 6.89 -5.97 4.34
N GLY A 55 6.16 -6.96 4.87
CA GLY A 55 6.28 -7.39 6.27
C GLY A 55 5.72 -6.40 7.29
N LEU A 56 5.11 -5.29 6.84
CA LEU A 56 4.50 -4.29 7.72
C LEU A 56 3.17 -4.80 8.31
N ASP A 57 2.83 -4.31 9.50
CA ASP A 57 1.51 -4.60 10.07
C ASP A 57 0.40 -4.01 9.20
N ARG A 58 -0.69 -4.78 9.05
CA ARG A 58 -1.85 -4.41 8.24
C ARG A 58 -2.39 -3.02 8.60
N ARG A 59 -2.36 -2.64 9.89
CA ARG A 59 -2.82 -1.32 10.35
C ARG A 59 -2.01 -0.18 9.72
N VAL A 60 -0.70 -0.34 9.58
CA VAL A 60 0.19 0.65 8.93
C VAL A 60 -0.13 0.77 7.45
N ILE A 61 -0.32 -0.38 6.77
CA ILE A 61 -0.67 -0.41 5.34
C ILE A 61 -2.04 0.24 5.09
N VAL A 62 -3.04 -0.08 5.90
CA VAL A 62 -4.39 0.52 5.79
C VAL A 62 -4.32 2.03 5.97
N ALA A 63 -3.56 2.51 6.96
CA ALA A 63 -3.37 3.94 7.18
C ALA A 63 -2.62 4.62 6.01
N ALA A 64 -1.64 3.93 5.41
CA ALA A 64 -0.84 4.46 4.30
C ALA A 64 -1.61 4.50 2.97
N VAL A 65 -2.47 3.53 2.70
CA VAL A 65 -3.35 3.49 1.51
C VAL A 65 -4.52 4.45 1.69
N GLY A 66 -5.05 4.58 2.90
CA GLY A 66 -6.12 5.51 3.24
C GLY A 66 -7.43 5.24 2.48
N ASN A 67 -8.12 6.32 2.15
CA ASN A 67 -9.40 6.31 1.43
C ASN A 67 -9.18 6.68 -0.04
N PRO A 68 -9.46 5.76 -0.98
CA PRO A 68 -9.33 6.03 -2.40
C PRO A 68 -10.33 7.08 -2.89
N SER A 69 -9.97 7.78 -3.97
CA SER A 69 -10.91 8.65 -4.66
C SER A 69 -11.87 7.78 -5.47
N GLN A 70 -13.16 7.82 -5.12
CA GLN A 70 -14.19 7.03 -5.74
C GLN A 70 -14.65 7.61 -7.09
N ALA A 71 -15.12 6.72 -7.95
CA ALA A 71 -15.81 7.06 -9.18
C ALA A 71 -17.19 7.68 -8.88
N ARG A 72 -17.59 8.65 -9.70
CA ARG A 72 -18.87 9.36 -9.64
C ARG A 72 -19.34 9.69 -11.05
N PRO A 73 -20.61 10.07 -11.26
CA PRO A 73 -21.03 10.61 -12.56
C PRO A 73 -20.09 11.75 -12.99
N GLY A 74 -19.56 11.68 -14.21
CA GLY A 74 -18.53 12.61 -14.72
C GLY A 74 -17.08 12.33 -14.33
N LYS A 75 -16.80 11.37 -13.42
CA LYS A 75 -15.45 10.87 -13.12
C LYS A 75 -15.46 9.35 -12.96
N LEU A 76 -15.07 8.63 -13.99
CA LEU A 76 -15.09 7.16 -14.01
C LEU A 76 -13.76 6.52 -13.59
N THR A 77 -13.03 7.18 -12.69
CA THR A 77 -11.76 6.65 -12.18
C THR A 77 -11.85 6.36 -10.69
N TYR A 78 -11.21 5.26 -10.28
CA TYR A 78 -10.99 4.90 -8.89
C TYR A 78 -9.50 4.98 -8.60
N ASP A 79 -9.08 5.96 -7.80
CA ASP A 79 -7.67 6.28 -7.62
C ASP A 79 -7.22 5.94 -6.20
N MET A 80 -6.28 5.00 -6.08
CA MET A 80 -5.57 4.73 -4.82
C MET A 80 -4.26 5.49 -4.81
N LYS A 81 -4.15 6.49 -3.93
CA LYS A 81 -2.94 7.29 -3.77
C LYS A 81 -2.33 7.06 -2.40
N THR A 82 -1.02 6.84 -2.36
CA THR A 82 -0.26 6.75 -1.13
C THR A 82 0.90 7.74 -1.15
N ARG A 83 1.32 8.18 0.03
CA ARG A 83 2.50 9.03 0.22
C ARG A 83 3.35 8.40 1.32
N GLY A 84 4.65 8.43 1.15
CA GLY A 84 5.55 7.89 2.16
C GLY A 84 6.99 7.87 1.69
N GLY A 85 7.90 8.03 2.64
CA GLY A 85 9.32 7.76 2.44
C GLY A 85 9.71 6.40 3.02
N ASN A 86 11.01 6.18 3.14
CA ASN A 86 11.56 4.97 3.74
C ASN A 86 11.06 4.76 5.17
N ILE A 87 10.41 3.63 5.41
CA ILE A 87 9.73 3.32 6.67
C ILE A 87 10.75 3.15 7.81
N ARG A 88 10.39 3.63 9.01
CA ARG A 88 11.20 3.46 10.21
C ARG A 88 11.09 2.02 10.70
N LEU A 89 12.17 1.45 11.23
CA LEU A 89 12.19 0.05 11.69
C LEU A 89 11.19 -0.26 12.80
N LYS A 90 10.69 0.74 13.55
CA LYS A 90 9.68 0.54 14.60
C LYS A 90 8.41 -0.20 14.12
N TYR A 91 8.09 -0.09 12.83
CA TYR A 91 6.89 -0.69 12.25
C TYR A 91 7.10 -2.14 11.77
N LEU A 92 8.31 -2.69 11.95
CA LEU A 92 8.71 -4.01 11.46
C LEU A 92 9.07 -4.97 12.61
N LYS A 93 8.40 -4.79 13.75
CA LYS A 93 8.55 -5.60 14.97
C LYS A 93 10.04 -5.77 15.35
N PRO A 94 10.75 -4.66 15.57
CA PRO A 94 12.17 -4.72 15.87
C PRO A 94 12.40 -5.35 17.24
N LYS A 95 13.48 -6.11 17.36
CA LYS A 95 13.97 -6.70 18.60
C LYS A 95 15.44 -6.34 18.76
N GLU A 96 15.76 -5.72 19.89
CA GLU A 96 17.13 -5.38 20.25
C GLU A 96 17.92 -6.63 20.67
N THR A 97 19.14 -6.75 20.14
CA THR A 97 20.15 -7.78 20.44
C THR A 97 21.41 -7.10 20.99
N GLU A 98 22.41 -7.90 21.36
CA GLU A 98 23.72 -7.38 21.79
C GLU A 98 24.36 -6.53 20.68
N ASP A 99 24.44 -7.11 19.48
CA ASP A 99 25.11 -6.54 18.30
C ASP A 99 24.29 -5.47 17.55
N GLY A 100 22.98 -5.38 17.81
CA GLY A 100 22.15 -4.38 17.14
C GLY A 100 20.65 -4.54 17.34
N VAL A 101 19.90 -4.40 16.24
CA VAL A 101 18.47 -4.62 16.20
C VAL A 101 18.11 -5.51 15.02
N VAL A 102 17.35 -6.55 15.30
CA VAL A 102 16.79 -7.44 14.28
C VAL A 102 15.37 -7.00 13.96
N ALA A 103 15.03 -6.90 12.68
CA ALA A 103 13.67 -6.59 12.21
C ALA A 103 13.31 -7.44 10.99
N LYS A 104 12.08 -7.34 10.49
CA LYS A 104 11.60 -8.16 9.36
C LYS A 104 11.14 -7.35 8.14
N PRO A 105 12.00 -6.53 7.50
CA PRO A 105 11.65 -5.90 6.23
C PRO A 105 11.35 -6.97 5.18
N PHE A 106 10.33 -6.76 4.35
CA PHE A 106 9.91 -7.70 3.30
C PHE A 106 9.63 -9.13 3.80
N GLY A 107 9.34 -9.28 5.10
CA GLY A 107 9.16 -10.58 5.75
C GLY A 107 10.47 -11.34 6.04
N VAL A 108 11.64 -10.79 5.69
CA VAL A 108 12.94 -11.41 5.89
C VAL A 108 13.61 -10.88 7.14
N THR A 109 14.03 -11.76 8.04
CA THR A 109 14.80 -11.39 9.23
C THR A 109 16.12 -10.75 8.82
N THR A 110 16.27 -9.47 9.15
CA THR A 110 17.44 -8.66 8.80
C THR A 110 17.99 -8.03 10.05
N GLU A 111 19.30 -8.19 10.25
CA GLU A 111 20.03 -7.52 11.32
C GLU A 111 20.48 -6.13 10.90
N TYR A 112 20.40 -5.19 11.83
CA TYR A 112 20.88 -3.82 11.69
C TYR A 112 21.98 -3.59 12.72
N PRO A 113 23.25 -3.85 12.37
CA PRO A 113 24.36 -3.73 13.29
C PRO A 113 24.50 -2.30 13.83
N GLY A 114 24.78 -2.18 15.13
CA GLY A 114 24.95 -0.89 15.80
C GLY A 114 23.69 -0.03 15.88
N ALA A 115 22.52 -0.57 15.50
CA ALA A 115 21.23 0.02 15.82
C ALA A 115 20.80 -0.37 17.24
N PHE A 116 19.99 0.45 17.89
CA PHE A 116 19.57 0.24 19.28
C PHE A 116 18.19 0.85 19.52
N MET A 117 17.49 0.35 20.53
CA MET A 117 16.15 0.81 20.94
C MET A 117 16.15 1.39 22.35
N LYS A 118 17.17 1.07 23.15
CA LYS A 118 17.32 1.50 24.53
C LYS A 118 18.66 2.20 24.74
N GLY A 119 18.73 3.08 25.73
CA GLY A 119 19.94 3.80 26.10
C GLY A 119 20.78 3.00 27.08
N GLY A 120 22.08 3.27 27.14
CA GLY A 120 23.03 2.59 28.04
C GLY A 120 23.77 1.41 27.40
N ALA A 121 24.55 0.71 28.21
CA ALA A 121 25.32 -0.46 27.80
C ALA A 121 24.49 -1.74 27.90
N PHE A 122 24.73 -2.69 27.00
CA PHE A 122 24.17 -4.04 27.14
C PHE A 122 24.84 -4.76 28.32
N PRO A 123 24.13 -5.60 29.10
CA PRO A 123 22.71 -5.95 29.02
C PRO A 123 21.76 -4.94 29.70
N ASN A 124 22.29 -4.03 30.52
CA ASN A 124 21.50 -3.11 31.35
C ASN A 124 21.04 -1.86 30.57
N ARG A 125 20.39 -2.05 29.43
CA ARG A 125 19.84 -0.94 28.63
C ARG A 125 18.47 -0.49 29.17
N THR A 126 18.29 0.82 29.31
CA THR A 126 17.06 1.44 29.82
C THR A 126 16.23 2.01 28.68
N PRO A 127 14.90 1.79 28.66
CA PRO A 127 14.01 2.47 27.71
C PRO A 127 14.15 3.98 27.83
N VAL A 128 14.28 4.66 26.69
CA VAL A 128 14.31 6.12 26.60
C VAL A 128 12.93 6.57 26.12
N PRO A 129 12.10 7.19 27.00
CA PRO A 129 10.72 7.54 26.67
C PRO A 129 10.59 8.40 25.39
N GLU A 130 11.55 9.31 25.18
CA GLU A 130 11.60 10.24 24.04
C GLU A 130 11.72 9.51 22.70
N TRP A 131 12.28 8.29 22.70
CA TRP A 131 12.41 7.49 21.48
C TRP A 131 11.11 6.78 21.11
N ASN A 132 10.14 6.63 22.02
CA ASN A 132 8.81 6.07 21.71
C ASN A 132 8.87 4.76 20.88
N GLY A 133 9.75 3.83 21.29
CA GLY A 133 9.99 2.54 20.62
C GLY A 133 10.67 2.65 19.25
N HIS A 134 11.22 3.80 18.90
CA HIS A 134 12.01 3.97 17.69
C HIS A 134 13.37 3.28 17.79
N VAL A 135 13.75 2.66 16.68
CA VAL A 135 15.11 2.17 16.48
C VAL A 135 15.99 3.34 16.03
N MET A 136 17.07 3.52 16.75
CA MET A 136 18.05 4.58 16.54
C MET A 136 19.35 3.98 15.98
N ARG A 137 20.10 4.80 15.24
CA ARG A 137 21.45 4.48 14.77
C ARG A 137 22.35 5.70 14.96
N ARG A 138 23.61 5.46 15.33
CA ARG A 138 24.64 6.52 15.44
C ARG A 138 25.04 6.99 14.05
N ILE A 139 25.14 8.30 13.85
CA ILE A 139 25.67 8.89 12.61
C ILE A 139 27.13 9.35 12.74
N ASN A 140 27.69 9.30 13.95
CA ASN A 140 29.09 9.58 14.21
C ASN A 140 29.71 8.53 15.13
N SER A 141 31.03 8.37 15.04
CA SER A 141 31.81 7.43 15.88
C SER A 141 31.66 7.72 17.37
N ARG A 142 31.58 9.00 17.75
CA ARG A 142 31.40 9.45 19.14
C ARG A 142 29.99 9.17 19.71
N GLY A 143 29.01 8.79 18.89
CA GLY A 143 27.65 8.45 19.35
C GLY A 143 26.81 9.63 19.85
N THR A 144 27.31 10.86 19.76
CA THR A 144 26.59 12.08 20.20
C THR A 144 25.48 12.51 19.25
N ARG A 145 25.46 11.96 18.02
CA ARG A 145 24.42 12.23 17.03
C ARG A 145 23.77 10.93 16.60
N ILE A 146 22.45 10.88 16.71
CA ILE A 146 21.64 9.69 16.41
C ILE A 146 20.53 10.05 15.43
N THR A 147 20.11 9.08 14.63
CA THR A 147 18.99 9.20 13.68
C THR A 147 18.12 7.96 13.71
N PHE A 148 16.92 8.04 13.12
CA PHE A 148 16.04 6.89 12.98
C PHE A 148 16.61 5.89 11.98
N ALA A 149 16.72 4.63 12.40
CA ALA A 149 17.06 3.55 11.49
C ALA A 149 15.89 3.26 10.53
N ARG A 150 16.24 3.02 9.27
CA ARG A 150 15.32 2.90 8.14
C ARG A 150 15.38 1.49 7.56
N SER A 151 14.27 1.00 7.05
CA SER A 151 14.13 -0.40 6.64
C SER A 151 14.37 -0.67 5.15
N GLY A 152 14.42 0.37 4.34
CA GLY A 152 14.44 0.24 2.87
C GLY A 152 13.04 0.08 2.26
N VAL A 153 12.02 -0.23 3.06
CA VAL A 153 10.64 -0.39 2.58
C VAL A 153 10.05 0.98 2.24
N ILE A 154 9.62 1.17 0.99
CA ILE A 154 8.98 2.40 0.50
C ILE A 154 7.59 2.03 -0.07
N ILE A 155 6.54 2.25 0.72
CA ILE A 155 5.17 1.81 0.38
C ILE A 155 4.70 2.21 -1.04
N PRO A 156 4.89 3.46 -1.51
CA PRO A 156 4.50 3.84 -2.88
C PRO A 156 5.19 3.01 -3.98
N GLN A 157 6.47 2.68 -3.79
CA GLN A 157 7.22 1.84 -4.73
C GLN A 157 6.70 0.41 -4.71
N GLU A 158 6.46 -0.14 -3.52
CA GLU A 158 5.93 -1.49 -3.35
C GLU A 158 4.49 -1.65 -3.87
N MET A 159 3.69 -0.57 -3.90
CA MET A 159 2.36 -0.57 -4.49
C MET A 159 2.36 -0.68 -6.02
N THR A 160 3.46 -0.29 -6.68
CA THR A 160 3.59 -0.29 -8.14
C THR A 160 4.50 -1.35 -8.70
N ALA A 161 5.24 -2.03 -7.83
CA ALA A 161 6.16 -3.07 -8.21
C ALA A 161 5.74 -4.43 -7.64
N GLY A 162 6.28 -5.48 -8.25
CA GLY A 162 6.19 -6.84 -7.76
C GLY A 162 4.76 -7.37 -7.64
N ALA A 163 4.55 -8.18 -6.60
CA ALA A 163 3.33 -8.95 -6.41
C ALA A 163 2.07 -8.08 -6.23
N THR A 164 2.20 -6.87 -5.64
CA THR A 164 1.04 -6.00 -5.41
C THR A 164 0.46 -5.46 -6.72
N ALA A 165 1.32 -5.02 -7.66
CA ALA A 165 0.89 -4.53 -8.96
C ALA A 165 0.25 -5.65 -9.80
N GLU A 166 0.88 -6.83 -9.81
CA GLU A 166 0.36 -8.01 -10.49
C GLU A 166 -0.98 -8.47 -9.90
N ALA A 167 -1.10 -8.52 -8.58
CA ALA A 167 -2.34 -8.90 -7.90
C ALA A 167 -3.48 -7.91 -8.18
N PHE A 168 -3.16 -6.62 -8.30
CA PHE A 168 -4.13 -5.61 -8.71
C PHE A 168 -4.63 -5.89 -10.13
N GLN A 169 -3.74 -6.06 -11.10
CA GLN A 169 -4.10 -6.30 -12.50
C GLN A 169 -4.93 -7.58 -12.68
N LYS A 170 -4.52 -8.69 -12.02
CA LYS A 170 -5.23 -9.97 -12.06
C LYS A 170 -6.65 -9.92 -11.52
N VAL A 171 -6.95 -8.99 -10.61
CA VAL A 171 -8.28 -8.89 -9.97
C VAL A 171 -9.13 -7.80 -10.60
N ALA A 172 -8.56 -6.62 -10.85
CA ALA A 172 -9.32 -5.44 -11.24
C ALA A 172 -9.94 -5.61 -12.63
N ALA A 173 -9.13 -5.93 -13.64
CA ALA A 173 -9.55 -6.01 -15.04
C ALA A 173 -10.68 -7.04 -15.29
N PRO A 174 -10.53 -8.34 -14.94
CA PRO A 174 -11.58 -9.32 -15.21
C PRO A 174 -12.85 -9.06 -14.39
N LEU A 175 -12.71 -8.56 -13.16
CA LEU A 175 -13.85 -8.29 -12.29
C LEU A 175 -14.70 -7.11 -12.80
N LEU A 176 -14.07 -6.04 -13.30
CA LEU A 176 -14.80 -4.92 -13.86
C LEU A 176 -15.53 -5.35 -15.12
N GLN A 177 -14.84 -6.04 -16.02
CA GLN A 177 -15.42 -6.51 -17.27
C GLN A 177 -16.67 -7.36 -17.01
N ALA A 178 -16.57 -8.36 -16.13
CA ALA A 178 -17.69 -9.22 -15.78
C ALA A 178 -18.87 -8.44 -15.16
N ARG A 179 -18.60 -7.40 -14.36
CA ARG A 179 -19.63 -6.56 -13.75
C ARG A 179 -20.33 -5.66 -14.76
N VAL A 180 -19.57 -5.03 -15.64
CA VAL A 180 -20.10 -4.16 -16.69
C VAL A 180 -20.94 -4.98 -17.67
N GLU A 181 -20.44 -6.14 -18.10
CA GLU A 181 -21.20 -7.09 -18.94
C GLU A 181 -22.54 -7.48 -18.30
N LYS A 182 -22.53 -7.83 -17.01
CA LYS A 182 -23.74 -8.19 -16.27
C LYS A 182 -24.74 -7.03 -16.20
N VAL A 183 -24.27 -5.80 -16.01
CA VAL A 183 -25.13 -4.61 -15.95
C VAL A 183 -25.72 -4.28 -17.32
N ILE A 184 -24.89 -4.28 -18.37
CA ILE A 184 -25.33 -4.03 -19.74
C ILE A 184 -26.42 -5.03 -20.11
N LYS A 185 -26.18 -6.33 -19.90
CA LYS A 185 -27.16 -7.39 -20.17
C LYS A 185 -28.47 -7.21 -19.39
N LYS A 186 -28.43 -6.60 -18.20
CA LYS A 186 -29.61 -6.41 -17.35
C LYS A 186 -30.44 -5.18 -17.74
N LEU A 187 -29.79 -4.13 -18.25
CA LEU A 187 -30.41 -2.82 -18.44
C LEU A 187 -30.63 -2.43 -19.91
N LEU A 188 -29.84 -3.01 -20.83
CA LEU A 188 -29.85 -2.67 -22.25
C LEU A 188 -30.17 -3.87 -23.17
N GLY A 189 -30.28 -5.07 -22.62
CA GLY A 189 -30.68 -6.30 -23.31
C GLY A 189 -31.83 -6.96 -22.59
#